data_AF-E0VWU4-F1
#
_entry.id   AF-E0VWU4-F1
#
_cell.length_a   1.000
_cell.length_b   1.000
_cell.length_c   1.000
_cell.angle_alpha   90.00
_cell.angle_beta   90.00
_cell.angle_gamma   90.00
#
_symmetry.space_group_name_H-M   'P 1'
#
loop_
_entity.id
_entity.type
_entity.pdbx_description
1 polymer ?
#
loop_
_entity_poly.entity_id
_entity_poly.type
_entity_poly.pdbx_seq_one_letter_code
_entity_poly.pdbx_strand_id
1 'polypeptide(L)'
;MGDGQYDVSEKVRKLYEKKKAMRDEAKAYYRKLVESPYRPINDVAIFDPIMFRQNAAHAYAYEYYRPSFKGVFIPVACFVSPVVLLALYICKRRRDIDQQLRSGVRAYKDEPLKLVK
;
A
#
# COMPACT_ATOMS: atom_id res chain seq x y z
N MET A 1 -6.60 31.05 -0.17
CA MET A 1 -6.01 30.08 -1.13
C MET A 1 -4.73 30.75 -1.60
N GLY A 2 -3.57 30.21 -1.23
CA GLY A 2 -2.31 30.95 -1.14
C GLY A 2 -1.81 31.54 -2.47
N ASP A 3 -1.65 32.85 -2.45
CA ASP A 3 -0.99 33.71 -3.43
C ASP A 3 0.51 33.35 -3.59
N GLY A 4 0.98 33.26 -4.85
CA GLY A 4 2.37 32.90 -5.18
C GLY A 4 2.56 32.23 -6.54
N GLN A 5 1.48 31.92 -7.26
CA GLN A 5 1.52 31.15 -8.52
C GLN A 5 1.90 31.96 -9.77
N TYR A 6 2.10 33.27 -9.66
CA TYR A 6 2.29 34.18 -10.81
C TYR A 6 3.75 34.58 -11.07
N ASP A 7 4.68 34.35 -10.15
CA ASP A 7 6.13 34.60 -10.35
C ASP A 7 6.87 33.36 -10.85
N VAL A 8 6.35 32.78 -11.93
CA VAL A 8 6.95 31.59 -12.55
C VAL A 8 8.14 32.03 -13.40
N SER A 9 9.36 31.81 -12.90
CA SER A 9 10.60 31.95 -13.69
C SER A 9 10.43 31.31 -15.07
N GLU A 10 10.96 31.93 -16.13
CA GLU A 10 10.82 31.48 -17.52
C GLU A 10 11.16 29.98 -17.70
N LYS A 11 12.11 29.47 -16.90
CA LYS A 11 12.48 28.05 -16.85
C LYS A 11 11.32 27.16 -16.41
N VAL A 12 10.59 27.55 -15.38
CA VAL A 12 9.47 26.80 -14.83
C VAL A 12 8.28 26.86 -15.79
N ARG A 13 8.05 27.99 -16.45
CA ARG A 13 7.03 28.11 -17.52
C ARG A 13 7.31 27.14 -18.67
N LYS A 14 8.55 27.09 -19.15
CA LYS A 14 8.97 26.12 -20.19
C LYS A 14 8.78 24.66 -19.75
N LEU A 15 8.97 24.35 -18.47
CA LEU A 15 8.70 23.01 -17.94
C LEU A 15 7.21 22.68 -17.94
N TYR A 16 6.34 23.63 -17.59
CA TYR A 16 4.89 23.42 -17.67
C TYR A 16 4.39 23.25 -19.10
N GLU A 17 4.93 24.04 -20.04
CA GLU A 17 4.62 23.91 -21.46
C GLU A 17 5.03 22.53 -21.98
N LYS A 18 6.22 22.04 -21.63
CA LYS A 18 6.66 20.67 -21.98
C LYS A 18 5.78 19.59 -21.38
N LYS A 19 5.42 19.69 -20.10
CA LYS A 19 4.51 18.73 -19.45
C LYS A 19 3.13 18.71 -20.09
N LYS A 20 2.61 19.89 -20.45
CA LYS A 20 1.33 20.03 -21.15
C LYS A 20 1.40 19.37 -22.52
N ALA A 21 2.46 19.63 -23.29
CA ALA A 21 2.66 19.02 -24.61
C ALA A 21 2.66 17.49 -24.54
N MET A 22 3.44 16.90 -23.62
CA MET A 22 3.48 15.44 -23.41
C MET A 22 2.10 14.87 -23.04
N ARG A 23 1.33 15.59 -22.21
CA ARG A 23 -0.03 15.16 -21.83
C ARG A 23 -0.99 15.21 -23.02
N ASP A 24 -0.92 16.27 -23.82
CA ASP A 24 -1.78 16.46 -24.98
C ASP A 24 -1.48 15.42 -26.07
N GLU A 25 -0.21 15.06 -26.27
CA GLU A 25 0.23 13.96 -27.15
C GLU A 25 -0.34 12.61 -26.69
N ALA A 26 -0.17 12.26 -25.41
CA ALA A 26 -0.72 11.02 -24.85
C ALA A 26 -2.24 10.95 -24.98
N LYS A 27 -2.94 12.07 -24.73
CA LYS A 27 -4.40 12.16 -24.90
C LYS A 27 -4.82 12.02 -26.37
N ALA A 28 -4.06 12.61 -27.29
CA ALA A 28 -4.31 12.45 -28.72
C ALA A 28 -4.13 10.99 -29.18
N TYR A 29 -3.08 10.32 -28.71
CA TYR A 29 -2.87 8.89 -28.98
C TYR A 29 -4.03 8.04 -28.46
N TYR A 30 -4.45 8.25 -27.20
CA TYR A 30 -5.56 7.52 -26.61
C TYR A 30 -6.87 7.73 -27.38
N ARG A 31 -7.19 8.98 -27.75
CA ARG A 31 -8.39 9.29 -28.57
C ARG A 31 -8.40 8.53 -29.89
N LYS A 32 -7.26 8.45 -30.59
CA LYS A 32 -7.15 7.69 -31.85
C LYS A 32 -7.49 6.20 -31.65
N LEU A 33 -7.10 5.62 -30.52
CA LEU A 33 -7.40 4.22 -30.21
C LEU A 33 -8.87 4.00 -29.82
N VAL A 34 -9.46 4.96 -29.10
CA VAL A 34 -10.86 4.90 -28.65
C VAL A 34 -11.84 5.13 -29.79
N GLU A 35 -11.60 6.15 -30.60
CA GLU A 35 -12.51 6.62 -31.65
C GLU A 35 -12.34 5.84 -32.97
N SER A 36 -11.42 4.87 -33.03
CA SER A 36 -11.22 4.03 -34.21
C SER A 36 -12.44 3.14 -34.48
N PRO A 37 -13.06 3.19 -35.68
CA PRO A 37 -14.18 2.33 -36.03
C PRO A 37 -13.77 0.86 -36.21
N TYR A 38 -12.47 0.59 -36.34
CA TYR A 38 -11.90 -0.76 -36.43
C TYR A 38 -11.50 -1.32 -35.07
N ARG A 39 -11.86 -0.65 -33.97
CA ARG A 39 -11.63 -1.20 -32.63
C ARG A 39 -12.42 -2.51 -32.49
N PRO A 40 -11.79 -3.60 -32.04
CA PRO A 40 -12.51 -4.85 -31.82
C PRO A 40 -13.66 -4.60 -30.83
N ILE A 41 -14.88 -4.96 -31.24
CA ILE A 41 -16.12 -4.81 -30.47
C ILE A 41 -16.08 -5.65 -29.18
N ASN A 42 -15.28 -6.71 -29.19
CA ASN A 42 -15.08 -7.58 -28.05
C ASN A 42 -14.06 -6.92 -27.12
N ASP A 43 -14.53 -6.35 -26.00
CA ASP A 43 -13.91 -6.10 -24.68
C ASP A 43 -12.37 -6.14 -24.47
N VAL A 44 -11.57 -5.89 -25.50
CA VAL A 44 -10.12 -5.77 -25.39
C VAL A 44 -9.84 -4.39 -24.80
N ALA A 45 -9.48 -4.40 -23.52
CA ALA A 45 -9.00 -3.22 -22.82
C ALA A 45 -7.86 -2.58 -23.64
N ILE A 46 -7.88 -1.25 -23.75
CA ILE A 46 -6.83 -0.52 -24.44
C ILE A 46 -5.52 -0.71 -23.67
N PHE A 47 -4.48 -1.15 -24.37
CA PHE A 47 -3.17 -1.32 -23.78
C PHE A 47 -2.54 0.04 -23.46
N ASP A 48 -2.42 0.38 -22.17
CA ASP A 48 -1.70 1.56 -21.72
C ASP A 48 -0.27 1.18 -21.27
N PRO A 49 0.78 1.54 -22.04
CA PRO A 49 2.16 1.19 -21.71
C PRO A 49 2.62 1.73 -20.34
N ILE A 50 2.05 2.83 -19.85
CA ILE A 50 2.41 3.40 -18.54
C ILE A 50 1.92 2.50 -17.42
N MET A 51 0.68 2.02 -17.51
CA MET A 51 0.10 1.08 -16.55
C MET A 51 0.88 -0.24 -16.54
N PHE A 52 1.19 -0.79 -17.71
CA PHE A 52 2.00 -2.00 -17.80
C PHE A 52 3.41 -1.82 -17.24
N ARG A 53 4.05 -0.67 -17.49
CA ARG A 53 5.37 -0.37 -16.91
C ARG A 53 5.31 -0.25 -15.39
N GLN A 54 4.26 0.35 -14.84
CA GLN A 54 4.07 0.43 -13.39
C GLN A 54 3.88 -0.96 -12.79
N ASN A 55 3.03 -1.79 -13.40
CA ASN A 55 2.82 -3.17 -12.96
C ASN A 55 4.10 -4.00 -13.05
N ALA A 56 4.86 -3.86 -14.14
CA ALA A 56 6.17 -4.48 -14.29
C ALA A 56 7.14 -3.99 -13.20
N ALA A 57 7.19 -2.70 -12.90
CA ALA A 57 8.06 -2.17 -11.84
C ALA A 57 7.74 -2.75 -10.47
N HIS A 58 6.46 -3.00 -10.17
CA HIS A 58 6.05 -3.70 -8.94
C HIS A 58 6.45 -5.18 -8.96
N ALA A 59 6.26 -5.87 -10.08
CA ALA A 59 6.64 -7.27 -10.23
C ALA A 59 8.14 -7.48 -10.06
N TYR A 60 8.96 -6.59 -10.63
CA TYR A 60 10.43 -6.64 -10.55
C TYR A 60 11.00 -5.97 -9.29
N ALA A 61 10.18 -5.54 -8.33
CA ALA A 61 10.64 -4.80 -7.16
C ALA A 61 11.72 -5.55 -6.35
N TYR A 62 11.65 -6.88 -6.32
CA TYR A 62 12.63 -7.72 -5.62
C TYR A 62 14.00 -7.75 -6.31
N GLU A 63 14.05 -7.76 -7.65
CA GLU A 63 15.31 -7.80 -8.41
C GLU A 63 16.15 -6.53 -8.21
N TYR A 64 15.47 -5.39 -8.02
CA TYR A 64 16.11 -4.10 -7.75
C TYR A 64 16.29 -3.81 -6.26
N TYR A 65 15.89 -4.73 -5.37
CA TYR A 65 16.04 -4.53 -3.93
C TYR A 65 17.51 -4.56 -3.53
N ARG A 66 17.98 -3.47 -2.91
CA ARG A 66 19.31 -3.40 -2.30
C ARG A 66 19.19 -3.52 -0.78
N PRO A 67 19.77 -4.56 -0.16
CA PRO A 67 19.71 -4.72 1.29
C PRO A 67 20.42 -3.54 1.95
N SER A 68 19.67 -2.81 2.77
CA SER A 68 20.12 -1.67 3.56
C SER A 68 19.61 -1.89 4.99
N PHE A 69 20.36 -1.42 6.00
CA PHE A 69 19.94 -1.52 7.40
C PHE A 69 18.50 -1.04 7.61
N LYS A 70 18.12 0.10 7.01
CA LYS A 70 16.75 0.61 7.08
C LYS A 70 15.78 -0.26 6.27
N GLY A 71 16.20 -0.72 5.10
CA GLY A 71 15.38 -1.53 4.20
C GLY A 71 15.06 -2.94 4.73
N VAL A 72 15.85 -3.47 5.66
CA VAL A 72 15.61 -4.77 6.30
C VAL A 72 14.94 -4.60 7.65
N PHE A 73 15.41 -3.67 8.49
CA PHE A 73 14.91 -3.52 9.86
C PHE A 73 13.45 -3.08 9.90
N ILE A 74 13.03 -2.16 9.03
CA ILE A 74 11.65 -1.67 8.98
C ILE A 74 10.64 -2.78 8.68
N PRO A 75 10.75 -3.54 7.57
CA PRO A 75 9.79 -4.60 7.29
C PRO A 75 9.83 -5.70 8.36
N VAL A 76 11.01 -6.10 8.83
CA VAL A 76 11.12 -7.10 9.90
C VAL A 76 10.43 -6.64 11.18
N ALA A 77 10.64 -5.39 11.60
CA ALA A 77 9.94 -4.81 12.74
C ALA A 77 8.43 -4.73 12.53
N CYS A 78 7.96 -4.35 11.33
CA CYS A 78 6.53 -4.33 11.00
C CYS A 78 5.89 -5.72 11.04
N PHE A 79 6.59 -6.78 10.66
CA PHE A 79 6.07 -8.16 10.72
C PHE A 79 6.17 -8.77 12.13
N VAL A 80 7.29 -8.57 12.84
CA VAL A 80 7.55 -9.20 14.13
C VAL A 80 6.82 -8.50 15.27
N SER A 81 6.72 -7.17 15.24
CA SER A 81 6.09 -6.41 16.33
C SER A 81 4.64 -6.80 16.63
N PRO A 82 3.70 -6.97 15.67
CA PRO A 82 2.33 -7.37 15.99
C PRO A 82 2.26 -8.77 16.61
N VAL A 83 3.11 -9.70 16.14
CA VAL A 83 3.16 -11.07 16.67
C VAL A 83 3.62 -11.07 18.13
N VAL A 84 4.71 -10.33 18.42
CA VAL A 84 5.25 -10.23 19.78
C VAL A 84 4.27 -9.51 20.70
N LEU A 85 3.65 -8.42 20.26
CA LEU A 85 2.66 -7.69 21.06
C LEU A 85 1.44 -8.55 21.38
N LEU A 86 0.92 -9.30 20.40
CA LEU A 86 -0.19 -10.21 20.60
C LEU A 86 0.17 -11.34 21.57
N ALA A 87 1.37 -11.93 21.42
CA ALA A 87 1.85 -12.97 22.33
C ALA A 87 1.97 -12.45 23.78
N LEU A 88 2.56 -11.27 23.97
CA LEU A 88 2.67 -10.63 25.28
C LEU A 88 1.30 -10.31 25.88
N TYR A 89 0.37 -9.82 25.07
CA TYR A 89 -1.01 -9.55 25.49
C TYR A 89 -1.71 -10.82 25.96
N ILE A 90 -1.59 -11.92 25.21
CA ILE A 90 -2.17 -13.22 25.59
C ILE A 90 -1.52 -13.74 26.88
N CYS A 91 -0.20 -13.68 26.99
CA CYS A 91 0.53 -14.10 28.18
C CYS A 91 0.11 -13.30 29.42
N LYS A 92 -0.01 -11.97 29.29
CA LYS A 92 -0.47 -11.10 30.38
C LYS A 92 -1.91 -11.43 30.77
N ARG A 93 -2.82 -11.55 29.79
CA ARG A 93 -4.22 -11.92 30.03
C ARG A 93 -4.36 -13.26 30.73
N ARG A 94 -3.55 -14.27 30.37
CA ARG A 94 -3.53 -15.57 31.06
C ARG A 94 -3.10 -15.44 32.51
N ARG A 95 -2.01 -14.70 32.79
CA ARG A 95 -1.53 -14.47 34.16
C ARG A 95 -2.56 -13.72 35.01
N ASP A 96 -3.20 -12.71 34.44
CA ASP A 96 -4.23 -11.93 35.14
C ASP A 96 -5.45 -12.81 35.49
N ILE A 97 -5.86 -13.70 34.57
CA ILE A 97 -6.92 -14.68 34.82
C ILE A 97 -6.50 -15.67 35.92
N ASP A 98 -5.29 -16.25 35.83
CA ASP A 98 -4.77 -17.18 36.83
C ASP A 98 -4.71 -16.55 38.23
N GLN A 99 -4.32 -15.27 38.31
CA GLN A 99 -4.30 -14.51 39.57
C GLN A 99 -5.70 -14.24 40.12
N GLN A 100 -6.67 -13.90 39.26
CA GLN A 100 -8.08 -13.71 39.66
C GLN A 100 -8.71 -15.01 40.17
N LEU A 101 -8.35 -16.15 39.57
CA LEU A 101 -8.79 -17.46 40.04
C LEU A 101 -8.17 -17.79 41.41
N ARG A 102 -6.86 -17.55 41.60
CA ARG A 102 -6.17 -17.81 42.87
C ARG A 102 -6.63 -16.92 44.02
N SER A 103 -6.99 -15.68 43.74
CA SER A 103 -7.49 -14.72 44.73
C SER A 103 -8.97 -14.92 45.07
N GLY A 104 -9.68 -15.83 44.39
CA GLY A 104 -11.10 -16.07 44.58
C GLY A 104 -12.00 -14.95 44.06
N VAL A 105 -11.44 -13.96 43.35
CA VAL A 105 -12.18 -12.85 42.73
C VAL A 105 -13.06 -13.36 41.59
N ARG A 106 -12.69 -14.48 40.97
CA ARG A 106 -13.43 -15.12 39.88
C ARG A 106 -13.69 -16.59 40.20
N ALA A 107 -14.93 -17.05 40.03
CA ALA A 107 -15.26 -18.45 40.17
C ALA A 107 -14.75 -19.26 38.97
N TYR A 108 -14.21 -20.46 39.22
CA TYR A 108 -13.71 -21.38 38.18
C TYR A 108 -14.78 -21.76 37.13
N LYS A 109 -16.07 -21.63 37.48
CA LYS A 109 -17.20 -21.91 36.58
C LYS A 109 -17.41 -20.85 35.49
N ASP A 110 -16.88 -19.64 35.67
CA ASP A 110 -17.07 -18.50 34.79
C ASP A 110 -15.93 -18.34 33.76
N GLU A 111 -15.13 -19.40 33.55
CA GLU A 111 -14.12 -19.42 32.50
C GLU A 111 -14.77 -19.53 31.11
N PRO A 112 -14.51 -18.60 30.18
CA PRO A 112 -14.99 -18.68 28.80
C PRO A 112 -14.25 -19.72 27.96
N LEU A 113 -13.10 -20.23 28.43
CA LEU A 113 -12.34 -21.30 27.80
C LEU A 113 -12.80 -22.65 28.36
N LYS A 114 -14.01 -23.07 28.00
CA LYS A 114 -14.31 -24.50 27.99
C LYS A 114 -13.45 -25.14 26.91
N LEU A 115 -12.35 -25.78 27.31
CA LEU A 115 -11.75 -26.84 26.52
C LEU A 115 -12.78 -27.98 26.47
N VAL A 116 -13.70 -27.88 25.52
CA VAL A 116 -14.58 -28.97 25.15
C VAL A 116 -13.66 -30.10 24.66
N LYS A 117 -13.72 -31.22 25.38
CA LYS A 117 -13.09 -32.48 24.98
C LYS A 117 -13.57 -32.92 23.60
#